data_AF-A0A7Y5VDV4-F1
#
_entry.id   AF-A0A7Y5VDV4-F1
#
_cell.length_a   1.000
_cell.length_b   1.000
_cell.length_c   1.000
_cell.angle_alpha   90.00
_cell.angle_beta   90.00
_cell.angle_gamma   90.00
#
_symmetry.space_group_name_H-M   'P 1'
#
loop_
_entity.id
_entity.type
_entity.pdbx_description
1 polymer ?
#
loop_
_entity_poly.entity_id
_entity_poly.type
_entity_poly.pdbx_seq_one_letter_code
_entity_poly.pdbx_strand_id
1 'polypeptide(L)'
;MPRKISIGLGGVAAAEGQLGVATKGYGVYIYNFIDSTWVNVPTAPEIIESNIGAMAFFKHTIYVGTQHKGVFYSQDRGKTWSSRNIGLNNETIRRFVEFENTLYVCTNDGFYSLNENMERWQLEYGHNSLQVNGATYFNENFYIGTKKGIYKKEKDHEWINILPNHSVHNISSDDDEIYAMTYNEYLLSSRDGLNWQSIQDGLPENLYTFNVLNHNNMVFAGQWDGVYSKTKFSSTWRLSSNGLPRKFAVTNLKSLGGILVITSSERKLKPSMTIEK
;
A
#
# COMPACT_ATOMS: atom_id res chain seq x y z
N MET A 1 -5.74 21.21 6.53
CA MET A 1 -6.33 19.85 6.55
C MET A 1 -7.35 19.74 7.69
N PRO A 2 -8.47 19.01 7.54
CA PRO A 2 -9.44 18.81 8.62
C PRO A 2 -8.81 18.15 9.86
N ARG A 3 -9.37 18.40 11.04
CA ARG A 3 -8.87 17.81 12.31
C ARG A 3 -8.99 16.29 12.37
N LYS A 4 -10.00 15.72 11.71
CA LYS A 4 -10.21 14.26 11.61
C LYS A 4 -10.44 13.89 10.16
N ILE A 5 -9.66 12.94 9.69
CA ILE A 5 -9.71 12.42 8.32
C ILE A 5 -9.65 10.90 8.37
N SER A 6 -10.22 10.25 7.36
CA SER A 6 -10.06 8.82 7.15
C SER A 6 -9.26 8.60 5.88
N ILE A 7 -8.21 7.79 5.95
CA ILE A 7 -7.32 7.46 4.82
C ILE A 7 -7.40 5.94 4.59
N GLY A 8 -7.42 5.52 3.32
CA GLY A 8 -7.34 4.11 2.94
C GLY A 8 -5.95 3.49 3.13
N LEU A 9 -5.83 2.17 3.03
CA LEU A 9 -4.54 1.45 3.13
C LEU A 9 -3.60 1.68 1.93
N GLY A 10 -4.05 2.39 0.90
CA GLY A 10 -3.22 2.87 -0.21
C GLY A 10 -3.32 4.39 -0.39
N GLY A 11 -3.92 5.11 0.56
CA GLY A 11 -4.27 6.51 0.41
C GLY A 11 -3.13 7.49 0.67
N VAL A 12 -1.88 7.03 0.74
CA VAL A 12 -0.69 7.87 0.92
C VAL A 12 0.24 7.62 -0.26
N ALA A 13 0.67 8.69 -0.93
CA ALA A 13 1.59 8.65 -2.05
C ALA A 13 2.82 9.51 -1.73
N ALA A 14 4.00 9.00 -2.08
CA ALA A 14 5.25 9.73 -2.00
C ALA A 14 6.04 9.47 -3.28
N ALA A 15 6.61 10.52 -3.84
CA ALA A 15 7.55 10.52 -4.97
C ALA A 15 8.55 11.65 -4.74
N GLU A 16 9.60 11.76 -5.57
CA GLU A 16 10.60 12.82 -5.40
C GLU A 16 9.95 14.21 -5.34
N GLY A 17 10.14 14.91 -4.22
CA GLY A 17 9.55 16.24 -3.98
C GLY A 17 8.02 16.28 -3.81
N GLN A 18 7.34 15.12 -3.76
CA GLN A 18 5.89 15.04 -3.66
C GLN A 18 5.44 14.14 -2.51
N LEU A 19 4.54 14.65 -1.68
CA LEU A 19 3.84 13.89 -0.66
C LEU A 19 2.36 14.22 -0.72
N GLY A 20 1.53 13.19 -0.77
CA GLY A 20 0.10 13.32 -0.97
C GLY A 20 -0.67 12.34 -0.12
N VAL A 21 -1.86 12.76 0.28
CA VAL A 21 -2.84 11.90 0.95
C VAL A 21 -4.20 12.07 0.31
N ALA A 22 -4.82 10.93 0.04
CA ALA A 22 -6.19 10.84 -0.41
C ALA A 22 -7.10 10.46 0.74
N THR A 23 -8.10 11.30 0.97
CA THR A 23 -8.95 11.26 2.15
C THR A 23 -10.38 10.91 1.77
N LYS A 24 -11.02 10.06 2.56
CA LYS A 24 -12.44 9.77 2.43
C LYS A 24 -13.23 11.02 2.82
N GLY A 25 -14.09 11.49 1.92
CA GLY A 25 -14.98 12.63 2.15
C GLY A 25 -14.37 14.02 1.95
N TYR A 26 -13.05 14.16 1.83
CA TYR A 26 -12.40 15.48 1.69
C TYR A 26 -11.43 15.61 0.51
N GLY A 27 -11.37 14.61 -0.38
CA GLY A 27 -10.56 14.65 -1.58
C GLY A 27 -9.06 14.47 -1.32
N VAL A 28 -8.24 15.11 -2.16
CA VAL A 28 -6.78 14.99 -2.15
C VAL A 28 -6.13 16.17 -1.44
N TYR A 29 -5.06 15.90 -0.69
CA TYR A 29 -4.17 16.92 -0.14
C TYR A 29 -2.74 16.62 -0.56
N ILE A 30 -1.98 17.65 -0.93
CA ILE A 30 -0.55 17.57 -1.21
C ILE A 30 0.19 18.42 -0.20
N TYR A 31 1.29 17.90 0.32
CA TYR A 31 2.15 18.62 1.24
C TYR A 31 3.02 19.60 0.45
N ASN A 32 2.97 20.87 0.85
CA ASN A 32 3.84 21.91 0.39
C ASN A 32 5.05 21.97 1.33
N PHE A 33 6.21 21.55 0.83
CA PHE A 33 7.47 21.52 1.59
C PHE A 33 8.04 22.92 1.88
N ILE A 34 7.70 23.93 1.09
CA ILE A 34 8.18 25.30 1.30
C ILE A 34 7.47 25.89 2.53
N ASP A 35 6.14 25.80 2.53
CA ASP A 35 5.33 26.39 3.60
C ASP A 35 5.11 25.43 4.77
N SER A 36 5.58 24.18 4.66
CA SER A 36 5.33 23.10 5.63
C SER A 36 3.84 22.87 5.93
N THR A 37 2.98 23.01 4.91
CA THR A 37 1.52 22.90 5.05
C THR A 37 0.88 21.88 4.12
N TRP A 38 -0.26 21.34 4.52
CA TRP A 38 -1.12 20.53 3.63
C TRP A 38 -2.05 21.42 2.83
N VAL A 39 -1.91 21.38 1.51
CA VAL A 39 -2.74 22.12 0.56
C VAL A 39 -3.82 21.19 0.01
N ASN A 40 -5.07 21.62 0.07
CA ASN A 40 -6.17 20.88 -0.58
C ASN A 40 -6.04 21.02 -2.10
N VAL A 41 -6.10 19.89 -2.79
CA VAL A 41 -6.16 19.83 -4.24
C VAL A 41 -7.64 19.77 -4.63
N PRO A 42 -8.12 20.67 -5.51
CA PRO A 42 -9.48 20.58 -6.02
C PRO A 42 -9.75 19.15 -6.52
N THR A 43 -10.78 18.53 -5.98
CA THR A 43 -11.13 17.14 -6.28
C THR A 43 -12.60 17.13 -6.68
N ALA A 44 -12.92 16.57 -7.84
CA ALA A 44 -14.28 16.56 -8.35
C ALA A 44 -15.23 15.82 -7.37
N PRO A 45 -16.47 16.32 -7.14
CA PRO A 45 -17.41 15.71 -6.19
C PRO A 45 -17.65 14.21 -6.44
N GLU A 46 -17.75 13.81 -7.71
CA GLU A 46 -17.92 12.41 -8.12
C GLU A 46 -16.78 11.47 -7.66
N ILE A 47 -15.57 12.00 -7.51
CA ILE A 47 -14.39 11.25 -7.00
C ILE A 47 -14.49 11.10 -5.48
N ILE A 48 -14.95 12.15 -4.80
CA ILE A 48 -15.15 12.13 -3.34
C ILE A 48 -16.27 11.13 -2.97
N GLU A 49 -17.38 11.20 -3.69
CA GLU A 49 -18.56 10.33 -3.51
C GLU A 49 -18.29 8.85 -3.85
N SER A 50 -17.30 8.58 -4.71
CA SER A 50 -16.91 7.20 -5.06
C SER A 50 -15.98 6.53 -4.05
N ASN A 51 -15.77 7.16 -2.88
CA ASN A 51 -15.02 6.62 -1.75
C ASN A 51 -13.55 6.35 -2.10
N ILE A 52 -12.75 7.40 -1.99
CA ILE A 52 -11.33 7.36 -2.33
C ILE A 52 -10.57 6.40 -1.40
N GLY A 53 -9.79 5.48 -1.99
CA GLY A 53 -9.06 4.44 -1.26
C GLY A 53 -7.56 4.40 -1.51
N ALA A 54 -7.10 4.82 -2.69
CA ALA A 54 -5.71 4.75 -3.10
C ALA A 54 -5.24 6.03 -3.81
N MET A 55 -3.95 6.33 -3.71
CA MET A 55 -3.31 7.45 -4.39
C MET A 55 -1.93 7.04 -4.90
N ALA A 56 -1.54 7.58 -6.05
CA ALA A 56 -0.17 7.54 -6.55
C ALA A 56 0.20 8.87 -7.22
N PHE A 57 1.46 9.23 -7.13
CA PHE A 57 2.10 10.08 -8.13
C PHE A 57 2.75 9.15 -9.12
N PHE A 58 2.49 9.37 -10.40
CA PHE A 58 3.15 8.62 -11.46
C PHE A 58 3.51 9.62 -12.56
N LYS A 59 4.81 9.81 -12.77
CA LYS A 59 5.36 10.93 -13.55
C LYS A 59 4.80 12.26 -13.01
N HIS A 60 4.29 13.13 -13.88
CA HIS A 60 3.73 14.44 -13.50
C HIS A 60 2.21 14.40 -13.21
N THR A 61 1.65 13.21 -12.99
CA THR A 61 0.20 12.99 -12.90
C THR A 61 -0.18 12.48 -11.51
N ILE A 62 -1.28 13.00 -10.97
CA ILE A 62 -1.91 12.50 -9.76
C ILE A 62 -2.92 11.42 -10.16
N TYR A 63 -2.79 10.23 -9.61
CA TYR A 63 -3.77 9.15 -9.75
C TYR A 63 -4.50 8.90 -8.44
N VAL A 64 -5.81 8.71 -8.54
CA VAL A 64 -6.69 8.39 -7.42
C VAL A 64 -7.50 7.15 -7.76
N GLY A 65 -7.48 6.18 -6.86
CA GLY A 65 -8.24 4.95 -6.94
C GLY A 65 -9.41 5.00 -5.97
N THR A 66 -10.59 4.64 -6.45
CA THR A 66 -11.85 4.72 -5.72
C THR A 66 -12.40 3.33 -5.44
N GLN A 67 -13.35 3.20 -4.52
CA GLN A 67 -13.99 1.90 -4.26
C GLN A 67 -15.10 1.58 -5.27
N HIS A 68 -15.63 2.59 -5.96
CA HIS A 68 -16.87 2.47 -6.72
C HIS A 68 -16.82 2.94 -8.18
N LYS A 69 -15.80 3.71 -8.60
CA LYS A 69 -15.74 4.32 -9.94
C LYS A 69 -14.35 4.23 -10.59
N GLY A 70 -13.50 3.32 -10.13
CA GLY A 70 -12.22 3.03 -10.75
C GLY A 70 -11.15 4.08 -10.45
N VAL A 71 -10.35 4.37 -11.47
CA VAL A 71 -9.20 5.26 -11.44
C VAL A 71 -9.58 6.61 -12.05
N PHE A 72 -9.23 7.68 -11.36
CA PHE A 72 -9.23 9.04 -11.88
C PHE A 72 -7.80 9.58 -11.90
N TYR A 73 -7.51 10.48 -12.84
CA TYR A 73 -6.21 11.13 -12.91
C TYR A 73 -6.33 12.63 -13.20
N SER A 74 -5.29 13.37 -12.81
CA SER A 74 -5.17 14.80 -13.08
C SER A 74 -3.72 15.17 -13.43
N GLN A 75 -3.55 15.91 -14.51
CA GLN A 75 -2.25 16.39 -15.01
C GLN A 75 -1.99 17.88 -14.68
N ASP A 76 -2.99 18.57 -14.12
CA ASP A 76 -2.96 20.00 -13.87
C ASP A 76 -3.14 20.35 -12.38
N ARG A 77 -2.70 19.42 -11.52
CA ARG A 77 -2.77 19.53 -10.04
C ARG A 77 -4.21 19.66 -9.53
N GLY A 78 -5.11 18.85 -10.09
CA GLY A 78 -6.49 18.68 -9.67
C GLY A 78 -7.48 19.69 -10.23
N LYS A 79 -7.04 20.64 -11.09
CA LYS A 79 -7.97 21.59 -11.71
C LYS A 79 -8.97 20.87 -12.61
N THR A 80 -8.51 19.84 -13.31
CA THR A 80 -9.34 18.91 -14.09
C THR A 80 -8.99 17.48 -13.73
N TRP A 81 -10.01 16.62 -13.82
CA TRP A 81 -9.90 15.19 -13.59
C TRP A 81 -10.53 14.44 -14.75
N SER A 82 -10.00 13.26 -15.07
CA SER A 82 -10.56 12.37 -16.08
C SER A 82 -10.54 10.93 -15.56
N SER A 83 -11.52 10.13 -15.97
CA SER A 83 -11.54 8.70 -15.65
C SER A 83 -10.51 7.96 -16.52
N ARG A 84 -9.91 6.92 -15.96
CA ARG A 84 -8.96 6.04 -16.65
C ARG A 84 -9.34 4.59 -16.36
N ASN A 85 -10.50 4.16 -16.86
CA ASN A 85 -11.06 2.84 -16.54
C ASN A 85 -11.09 1.85 -17.71
N ILE A 86 -10.75 2.28 -18.93
CA ILE A 86 -10.80 1.42 -20.12
C ILE A 86 -9.91 0.21 -19.90
N GLY A 87 -10.46 -1.00 -20.00
CA GLY A 87 -9.75 -2.26 -19.78
C GLY A 87 -9.81 -2.81 -18.35
N LEU A 88 -10.30 -2.05 -17.36
CA LEU A 88 -10.59 -2.56 -16.03
C LEU A 88 -11.93 -3.30 -16.04
N ASN A 89 -11.93 -4.57 -15.65
CA ASN A 89 -13.17 -5.33 -15.45
C ASN A 89 -13.82 -5.03 -14.10
N ASN A 90 -13.05 -4.45 -13.18
CA ASN A 90 -13.50 -4.12 -11.83
C ASN A 90 -12.95 -2.76 -11.40
N GLU A 91 -13.85 -1.91 -10.95
CA GLU A 91 -13.59 -0.51 -10.61
C GLU A 91 -13.31 -0.27 -9.11
N THR A 92 -13.16 -1.33 -8.31
CA THR A 92 -12.71 -1.22 -6.92
C THR A 92 -11.19 -1.25 -6.87
N ILE A 93 -10.57 -0.07 -6.74
CA ILE A 93 -9.12 0.08 -6.69
C ILE A 93 -8.64 -0.03 -5.25
N ARG A 94 -7.72 -0.95 -4.99
CA ARG A 94 -7.17 -1.20 -3.65
C ARG A 94 -5.84 -0.50 -3.43
N ARG A 95 -4.96 -0.58 -4.42
CA ARG A 95 -3.59 -0.08 -4.33
C ARG A 95 -3.02 0.18 -5.71
N PHE A 96 -2.18 1.20 -5.79
CA PHE A 96 -1.27 1.44 -6.90
C PHE A 96 0.12 0.92 -6.54
N VAL A 97 0.81 0.37 -7.54
CA VAL A 97 2.22 -0.01 -7.45
C VAL A 97 2.91 0.53 -8.70
N GLU A 98 4.02 1.22 -8.51
CA GLU A 98 4.86 1.69 -9.60
C GLU A 98 6.08 0.80 -9.68
N PHE A 99 6.42 0.38 -10.89
CA PHE A 99 7.67 -0.29 -11.17
C PHE A 99 8.16 0.16 -12.56
N GLU A 100 9.41 0.62 -12.61
CA GLU A 100 10.00 1.27 -13.78
C GLU A 100 9.07 2.36 -14.34
N ASN A 101 8.68 2.28 -15.61
CA ASN A 101 7.78 3.23 -16.28
C ASN A 101 6.35 2.70 -16.42
N THR A 102 5.91 1.82 -15.52
CA THR A 102 4.59 1.21 -15.56
C THR A 102 3.86 1.40 -14.23
N LEU A 103 2.62 1.87 -14.32
CA LEU A 103 1.71 1.94 -13.19
C LEU A 103 0.85 0.68 -13.17
N TYR A 104 0.81 0.02 -12.02
CA TYR A 104 -0.03 -1.14 -11.79
C TYR A 104 -1.14 -0.83 -10.79
N VAL A 105 -2.28 -1.52 -10.94
CA VAL A 105 -3.38 -1.47 -9.99
C VAL A 105 -3.77 -2.85 -9.50
N CYS A 106 -3.94 -2.96 -8.19
CA CYS A 106 -4.56 -4.09 -7.53
C CYS A 106 -6.06 -3.82 -7.36
N THR A 107 -6.91 -4.73 -7.85
CA THR A 107 -8.37 -4.58 -7.81
C THR A 107 -9.07 -5.77 -7.13
N ASN A 108 -10.41 -5.78 -7.12
CA ASN A 108 -11.19 -6.95 -6.69
C ASN A 108 -11.29 -8.06 -7.76
N ASP A 109 -10.74 -7.87 -8.96
CA ASP A 109 -10.80 -8.86 -10.04
C ASP A 109 -9.45 -9.20 -10.67
N GLY A 110 -8.38 -8.50 -10.27
CA GLY A 110 -7.05 -8.83 -10.74
C GLY A 110 -6.01 -7.76 -10.49
N PHE A 111 -4.88 -7.98 -11.14
CA PHE A 111 -3.72 -7.12 -11.23
C PHE A 111 -3.61 -6.63 -12.67
N TYR A 112 -3.55 -5.32 -12.85
CA TYR A 112 -3.54 -4.68 -14.16
C TYR A 112 -2.37 -3.72 -14.28
N SER A 113 -1.90 -3.51 -15.51
CA SER A 113 -0.82 -2.59 -15.84
C SER A 113 -1.29 -1.50 -16.81
N LEU A 114 -0.63 -0.35 -16.74
CA LEU A 114 -0.79 0.77 -17.67
C LEU A 114 0.55 1.50 -17.80
N ASN A 115 1.04 1.62 -19.03
CA ASN A 115 2.14 2.52 -19.38
C ASN A 115 1.65 3.68 -20.27
N GLU A 116 2.54 4.60 -20.61
CA GLU A 116 2.19 5.81 -21.36
C GLU A 116 1.73 5.56 -22.81
N ASN A 117 2.14 4.41 -23.39
CA ASN A 117 1.80 4.02 -24.75
C ASN A 117 0.49 3.22 -24.82
N MET A 118 -0.14 2.96 -23.68
CA MET A 118 -1.37 2.18 -23.59
C MET A 118 -2.58 3.08 -23.43
N GLU A 119 -3.59 2.87 -24.28
CA GLU A 119 -4.90 3.53 -24.16
C GLU A 119 -5.80 2.87 -23.10
N ARG A 120 -5.48 1.63 -22.70
CA ARG A 120 -6.28 0.79 -21.80
C ARG A 120 -5.41 0.06 -20.80
N TRP A 121 -5.99 -0.26 -19.65
CA TRP A 121 -5.39 -1.19 -18.69
C TRP A 121 -5.31 -2.59 -19.30
N GLN A 122 -4.16 -3.22 -19.13
CA GLN A 122 -3.92 -4.60 -19.52
C GLN A 122 -4.05 -5.50 -18.28
N LEU A 123 -4.81 -6.59 -18.38
CA LEU A 123 -4.88 -7.59 -17.32
C LEU A 123 -3.58 -8.41 -17.31
N GLU A 124 -2.83 -8.35 -16.22
CA GLU A 124 -1.61 -9.13 -16.01
C GLU A 124 -1.91 -10.48 -15.34
N TYR A 125 -2.83 -10.47 -14.38
CA TYR A 125 -3.31 -11.67 -13.71
C TYR A 125 -4.65 -11.44 -13.03
N GLY A 126 -5.52 -12.45 -13.09
CA GLY A 126 -6.78 -12.43 -12.38
C GLY A 126 -7.86 -13.16 -13.15
N HIS A 127 -8.73 -13.85 -12.43
CA HIS A 127 -9.93 -14.45 -12.95
C HIS A 127 -10.92 -14.62 -11.79
N ASN A 128 -12.22 -14.52 -12.08
CA ASN A 128 -13.29 -14.82 -11.15
C ASN A 128 -13.15 -14.12 -9.79
N SER A 129 -13.13 -12.77 -9.77
CA SER A 129 -13.11 -11.98 -8.53
C SER A 129 -11.86 -12.19 -7.65
N LEU A 130 -10.69 -12.38 -8.28
CA LEU A 130 -9.44 -12.48 -7.53
C LEU A 130 -9.11 -11.12 -6.90
N GLN A 131 -9.36 -11.01 -5.60
CA GLN A 131 -8.98 -9.85 -4.82
C GLN A 131 -7.46 -9.78 -4.65
N VAL A 132 -6.82 -8.84 -5.35
CA VAL A 132 -5.41 -8.51 -5.22
C VAL A 132 -5.27 -7.33 -4.25
N ASN A 133 -4.53 -7.52 -3.16
CA ASN A 133 -4.41 -6.52 -2.10
C ASN A 133 -3.11 -5.73 -2.17
N GLY A 134 -2.05 -6.30 -2.73
CA GLY A 134 -0.79 -5.62 -2.97
C GLY A 134 0.05 -6.37 -3.99
N ALA A 135 1.07 -5.69 -4.50
CA ALA A 135 2.06 -6.26 -5.38
C ALA A 135 3.44 -5.70 -5.04
N THR A 136 4.48 -6.47 -5.36
CA THR A 136 5.86 -6.05 -5.19
C THR A 136 6.75 -6.74 -6.23
N TYR A 137 7.91 -6.17 -6.49
CA TYR A 137 8.90 -6.72 -7.41
C TYR A 137 10.17 -7.02 -6.63
N PHE A 138 10.72 -8.22 -6.79
CA PHE A 138 11.88 -8.68 -6.04
C PHE A 138 12.64 -9.74 -6.86
N ASN A 139 13.96 -9.61 -6.93
CA ASN A 139 14.84 -10.55 -7.66
C ASN A 139 14.29 -10.93 -9.04
N GLU A 140 13.99 -9.93 -9.87
CA GLU A 140 13.47 -10.10 -11.24
C GLU A 140 12.05 -10.68 -11.37
N ASN A 141 11.32 -10.83 -10.26
CA ASN A 141 10.02 -11.47 -10.23
C ASN A 141 8.94 -10.54 -9.65
N PHE A 142 7.74 -10.59 -10.23
CA PHE A 142 6.56 -9.98 -9.62
C PHE A 142 5.91 -10.93 -8.62
N TYR A 143 5.47 -10.36 -7.49
CA TYR A 143 4.71 -11.05 -6.47
C TYR A 143 3.43 -10.27 -6.19
N ILE A 144 2.29 -10.97 -6.15
CA ILE A 144 1.01 -10.36 -5.75
C ILE A 144 0.45 -11.07 -4.53
N GLY A 145 0.06 -10.26 -3.53
CA GLY A 145 -0.61 -10.72 -2.32
C GLY A 145 -2.11 -10.69 -2.54
N THR A 146 -2.77 -11.84 -2.42
CA THR A 146 -4.21 -11.98 -2.67
C THR A 146 -4.94 -12.56 -1.46
N LYS A 147 -6.28 -12.59 -1.52
CA LYS A 147 -7.07 -13.33 -0.53
C LYS A 147 -6.81 -14.85 -0.54
N LYS A 148 -6.28 -15.40 -1.64
CA LYS A 148 -6.09 -16.85 -1.87
C LYS A 148 -4.63 -17.33 -1.76
N GLY A 149 -3.70 -16.44 -1.45
CA GLY A 149 -2.26 -16.75 -1.39
C GLY A 149 -1.40 -15.69 -2.05
N ILE A 150 -0.11 -16.00 -2.15
CA ILE A 150 0.86 -15.21 -2.92
C ILE A 150 1.07 -15.88 -4.26
N TYR A 151 0.96 -15.10 -5.33
CA TYR A 151 1.31 -15.57 -6.67
C TYR A 151 2.60 -14.90 -7.12
N LYS A 152 3.48 -15.67 -7.76
CA LYS A 152 4.75 -15.24 -8.34
C LYS A 152 4.65 -15.32 -9.87
N LYS A 153 5.22 -14.34 -10.55
CA LYS A 153 5.45 -14.33 -12.01
C LYS A 153 6.94 -14.18 -12.27
N GLU A 154 7.51 -15.23 -12.86
CA GLU A 154 8.83 -15.17 -13.46
C GLU A 154 8.71 -14.68 -14.90
N LYS A 155 9.82 -14.14 -15.43
CA LYS A 155 9.90 -13.76 -16.83
C LYS A 155 9.57 -14.98 -17.71
N ASP A 156 8.71 -14.77 -18.70
CA ASP A 156 8.29 -15.77 -19.69
C ASP A 156 7.54 -17.02 -19.13
N HIS A 157 7.21 -17.06 -17.84
CA HIS A 157 6.47 -18.16 -17.22
C HIS A 157 5.06 -17.75 -16.83
N GLU A 158 4.15 -18.69 -16.59
CA GLU A 158 2.82 -18.38 -16.04
C GLU A 158 2.88 -17.96 -14.56
N TRP A 159 1.81 -17.34 -14.07
CA TRP A 159 1.67 -17.04 -12.65
C TRP A 159 1.45 -18.31 -11.83
N ILE A 160 2.22 -18.49 -10.76
CA ILE A 160 2.18 -19.69 -9.89
C ILE A 160 1.82 -19.27 -8.47
N ASN A 161 0.88 -19.97 -7.82
CA ASN A 161 0.58 -19.77 -6.40
C ASN A 161 1.67 -20.44 -5.55
N ILE A 162 2.57 -19.65 -4.98
CA ILE A 162 3.72 -20.11 -4.20
C ILE A 162 3.41 -20.23 -2.70
N LEU A 163 2.33 -19.60 -2.24
CA LEU A 163 1.92 -19.63 -0.84
C LEU A 163 0.39 -19.74 -0.72
N PRO A 164 -0.20 -20.90 -1.06
CA PRO A 164 -1.65 -21.10 -1.02
C PRO A 164 -2.20 -21.06 0.40
N ASN A 165 -3.51 -20.85 0.55
CA ASN A 165 -4.24 -20.82 1.84
C ASN A 165 -3.83 -19.71 2.83
N HIS A 166 -3.02 -18.75 2.38
CA HIS A 166 -2.65 -17.57 3.15
C HIS A 166 -3.40 -16.35 2.62
N SER A 167 -4.29 -15.79 3.44
CA SER A 167 -4.97 -14.56 3.06
C SER A 167 -4.05 -13.36 3.35
N VAL A 168 -3.54 -12.74 2.28
CA VAL A 168 -2.55 -11.66 2.33
C VAL A 168 -3.27 -10.33 2.16
N HIS A 169 -3.24 -9.44 3.15
CA HIS A 169 -3.81 -8.10 3.03
C HIS A 169 -2.81 -7.07 2.53
N ASN A 170 -1.51 -7.39 2.56
CA ASN A 170 -0.47 -6.56 1.98
C ASN A 170 0.80 -7.38 1.71
N ILE A 171 1.59 -6.96 0.73
CA ILE A 171 2.90 -7.53 0.39
C ILE A 171 3.83 -6.39 -0.01
N SER A 172 5.10 -6.50 0.37
CA SER A 172 6.16 -5.54 0.07
C SER A 172 7.50 -6.26 0.00
N SER A 173 8.52 -5.65 -0.57
CA SER A 173 9.89 -6.16 -0.56
C SER A 173 10.88 -5.02 -0.26
N ASP A 174 12.09 -5.41 0.08
CA ASP A 174 13.29 -4.60 -0.09
C ASP A 174 14.32 -5.37 -0.93
N ASP A 175 15.59 -4.95 -0.91
CA ASP A 175 16.65 -5.60 -1.69
C ASP A 175 17.03 -6.99 -1.16
N ASP A 176 16.62 -7.34 0.07
CA ASP A 176 17.05 -8.56 0.77
C ASP A 176 15.92 -9.60 0.89
N GLU A 177 14.68 -9.17 1.14
CA GLU A 177 13.54 -10.07 1.40
C GLU A 177 12.17 -9.52 0.98
N ILE A 178 11.23 -10.43 0.76
CA ILE A 178 9.80 -10.18 0.58
C ILE A 178 9.12 -10.30 1.94
N TYR A 179 8.19 -9.41 2.24
CA TYR A 179 7.35 -9.40 3.43
C TYR A 179 5.89 -9.63 3.06
N ALA A 180 5.28 -10.67 3.61
CA ALA A 180 3.86 -10.95 3.45
C ALA A 180 3.12 -10.70 4.76
N MET A 181 2.22 -9.72 4.73
CA MET A 181 1.35 -9.41 5.86
C MET A 181 0.05 -10.19 5.68
N THR A 182 -0.12 -11.22 6.51
CA THR A 182 -1.22 -12.20 6.40
C THR A 182 -2.19 -12.07 7.57
N TYR A 183 -3.42 -12.57 7.42
CA TYR A 183 -4.38 -12.59 8.52
C TYR A 183 -4.16 -13.73 9.53
N ASN A 184 -3.60 -14.87 9.10
CA ASN A 184 -3.48 -16.09 9.92
C ASN A 184 -2.12 -16.21 10.61
N GLU A 185 -1.04 -15.94 9.87
CA GLU A 185 0.35 -16.03 10.38
C GLU A 185 0.97 -14.65 10.61
N TYR A 186 0.16 -13.60 10.46
CA TYR A 186 0.41 -12.19 10.76
C TYR A 186 1.53 -11.52 9.91
N LEU A 187 2.76 -12.03 9.98
CA LEU A 187 3.90 -11.50 9.21
C LEU A 187 4.92 -12.61 8.88
N LEU A 188 5.09 -12.84 7.59
CA LEU A 188 6.07 -13.77 7.03
C LEU A 188 7.12 -13.01 6.21
N SER A 189 8.33 -13.56 6.12
CA SER A 189 9.31 -13.14 5.12
C SER A 189 9.94 -14.28 4.34
N SER A 190 10.46 -13.97 3.16
CA SER A 190 11.17 -14.91 2.29
C SER A 190 12.27 -14.20 1.50
N ARG A 191 13.45 -14.82 1.41
CA ARG A 191 14.61 -14.31 0.63
C ARG A 191 14.67 -14.82 -0.80
N ASP A 192 13.93 -15.89 -1.09
CA ASP A 192 13.91 -16.58 -2.39
C ASP A 192 12.50 -16.65 -3.00
N GLY A 193 11.48 -16.24 -2.24
CA GLY A 193 10.07 -16.35 -2.60
C GLY A 193 9.53 -17.78 -2.54
N LEU A 194 10.27 -18.74 -1.97
CA LEU A 194 9.88 -20.15 -1.86
C LEU A 194 9.82 -20.59 -0.41
N ASN A 195 10.82 -20.21 0.39
CA ASN A 195 10.91 -20.54 1.80
C ASN A 195 10.44 -19.35 2.63
N TRP A 196 9.31 -19.52 3.30
CA TRP A 196 8.68 -18.48 4.13
C TRP A 196 8.85 -18.81 5.61
N GLN A 197 9.17 -17.79 6.40
CA GLN A 197 9.32 -17.90 7.84
C GLN A 197 8.56 -16.78 8.56
N SER A 198 8.02 -17.08 9.73
CA SER A 198 7.44 -16.05 10.59
C SER A 198 8.53 -15.14 11.15
N ILE A 199 8.28 -13.84 11.08
CA ILE A 199 9.15 -12.80 11.65
C ILE A 199 8.40 -11.96 12.67
N GLN A 200 7.50 -12.58 13.43
CA GLN A 200 6.66 -11.91 14.44
C GLN A 200 7.38 -11.61 15.76
N ASP A 201 8.58 -12.14 15.97
CA ASP A 201 9.29 -12.00 17.24
C ASP A 201 9.49 -10.52 17.62
N GLY A 202 9.02 -10.13 18.80
CA GLY A 202 9.05 -8.76 19.29
C GLY A 202 7.84 -7.88 18.93
N LEU A 203 7.02 -8.27 17.95
CA LEU A 203 5.75 -7.59 17.62
C LEU A 203 4.62 -7.99 18.60
N PRO A 204 3.51 -7.23 18.66
CA PRO A 204 2.34 -7.62 19.45
C PRO A 204 1.74 -8.98 19.00
N GLU A 205 1.39 -9.82 19.97
CA GLU A 205 0.79 -11.12 19.71
C GLU A 205 -0.64 -11.00 19.17
N ASN A 206 -1.01 -11.93 18.28
CA ASN A 206 -2.36 -12.01 17.71
C ASN A 206 -2.84 -10.76 16.94
N LEU A 207 -1.91 -9.88 16.55
CA LEU A 207 -2.18 -8.69 15.77
C LEU A 207 -1.46 -8.76 14.42
N TYR A 208 -2.23 -8.59 13.34
CA TYR A 208 -1.65 -8.48 12.01
C TYR A 208 -0.93 -7.13 11.83
N THR A 209 0.20 -7.18 11.14
CA THR A 209 0.99 -6.01 10.75
C THR A 209 0.35 -5.30 9.56
N PHE A 210 0.18 -3.98 9.61
CA PHE A 210 -0.50 -3.24 8.53
C PHE A 210 0.40 -3.02 7.30
N ASN A 211 1.65 -2.66 7.55
CA ASN A 211 2.61 -2.29 6.52
C ASN A 211 4.03 -2.60 6.98
N VAL A 212 4.88 -3.02 6.04
CA VAL A 212 6.32 -3.17 6.25
C VAL A 212 7.05 -2.38 5.17
N LEU A 213 8.10 -1.65 5.57
CA LEU A 213 8.89 -0.82 4.67
C LEU A 213 10.34 -0.78 5.14
N ASN A 214 11.28 -0.89 4.20
CA ASN A 214 12.68 -0.59 4.45
C ASN A 214 12.97 0.90 4.24
N HIS A 215 13.73 1.48 5.16
CA HIS A 215 14.21 2.85 5.08
C HIS A 215 15.56 2.95 5.79
N ASN A 216 16.61 3.42 5.10
CA ASN A 216 17.96 3.63 5.63
C ASN A 216 18.54 2.40 6.38
N ASN A 217 18.48 1.20 5.78
CA ASN A 217 18.96 -0.08 6.34
C ASN A 217 18.19 -0.56 7.59
N MET A 218 17.07 0.05 7.92
CA MET A 218 16.14 -0.41 8.94
C MET A 218 14.82 -0.83 8.30
N VAL A 219 14.26 -1.90 8.82
CA VAL A 219 12.93 -2.36 8.42
C VAL A 219 11.95 -1.87 9.47
N PHE A 220 10.88 -1.22 9.05
CA PHE A 220 9.83 -0.68 9.91
C PHE A 220 8.53 -1.43 9.68
N ALA A 221 7.80 -1.69 10.75
CA ALA A 221 6.48 -2.31 10.75
C ALA A 221 5.47 -1.37 11.40
N GLY A 222 4.38 -1.08 10.69
CA GLY A 222 3.23 -0.36 11.21
C GLY A 222 2.31 -1.32 11.96
N GLN A 223 2.13 -1.07 13.25
CA GLN A 223 1.32 -1.89 14.14
C GLN A 223 0.20 -1.11 14.83
N TRP A 224 -0.62 -1.81 15.59
CA TRP A 224 -1.82 -1.28 16.27
C TRP A 224 -1.52 -0.27 17.38
N ASP A 225 -0.31 -0.29 17.92
CA ASP A 225 0.14 0.53 19.05
C ASP A 225 1.34 1.42 18.72
N GLY A 226 1.86 1.33 17.50
CA GLY A 226 2.88 2.24 17.00
C GLY A 226 3.70 1.67 15.86
N VAL A 227 4.93 2.18 15.73
CA VAL A 227 5.93 1.72 14.77
C VAL A 227 6.92 0.81 15.49
N TYR A 228 7.24 -0.31 14.88
CA TYR A 228 8.32 -1.19 15.29
C TYR A 228 9.43 -1.14 14.26
N SER A 229 10.66 -1.40 14.68
CA SER A 229 11.79 -1.50 13.76
C SER A 229 12.74 -2.64 14.13
N LYS A 230 13.39 -3.19 13.11
CA LYS A 230 14.52 -4.10 13.23
C LYS A 230 15.63 -3.70 12.25
N THR A 231 16.86 -4.07 12.55
CA THR A 231 17.94 -4.07 11.55
C THR A 231 17.85 -5.34 10.71
N LYS A 232 18.44 -5.35 9.50
CA LYS A 232 18.51 -6.57 8.67
C LYS A 232 19.22 -7.77 9.32
N PHE A 233 20.04 -7.53 10.34
CA PHE A 233 20.76 -8.55 11.10
C PHE A 233 20.03 -9.05 12.35
N SER A 234 18.89 -8.44 12.69
CA SER A 234 18.12 -8.79 13.89
C SER A 234 16.85 -9.53 13.49
N SER A 235 16.57 -10.64 14.16
CA SER A 235 15.32 -11.38 14.03
C SER A 235 14.17 -10.77 14.84
N THR A 236 14.46 -9.83 15.76
CA THR A 236 13.51 -9.34 16.75
C THR A 236 13.16 -7.89 16.52
N TRP A 237 11.86 -7.59 16.47
CA TRP A 237 11.34 -6.23 16.38
C TRP A 237 11.39 -5.51 17.72
N ARG A 238 11.62 -4.19 17.66
CA ARG A 238 11.59 -3.30 18.84
C ARG A 238 10.69 -2.10 18.58
N LEU A 239 9.96 -1.68 19.61
CA LEU A 239 9.13 -0.48 19.53
C LEU A 239 10.00 0.75 19.22
N SER A 240 9.59 1.51 18.22
CA SER A 240 10.32 2.67 17.67
C SER A 240 9.35 3.86 17.49
N SER A 241 8.58 4.15 18.54
CA SER A 241 7.52 5.17 18.53
C SER A 241 7.86 6.42 19.33
N ASN A 242 9.15 6.67 19.60
CA ASN A 242 9.57 7.82 20.39
C ASN A 242 9.16 9.13 19.70
N GLY A 243 8.49 10.02 20.44
CA GLY A 243 7.99 11.29 19.91
C GLY A 243 6.66 11.18 19.14
N LEU A 244 6.14 9.98 18.92
CA LEU A 244 4.81 9.77 18.33
C LEU A 244 3.73 9.74 19.44
N PRO A 245 2.44 9.95 19.09
CA PRO A 245 1.33 9.78 20.03
C PRO A 245 1.34 8.37 20.69
N ARG A 246 0.60 8.17 21.79
CA ARG A 246 0.50 6.83 22.41
C ARG A 246 -0.65 6.02 21.83
N LYS A 247 -0.51 4.69 21.76
CA LYS A 247 -1.55 3.71 21.41
C LYS A 247 -2.32 4.08 20.12
N PHE A 248 -1.59 4.34 19.05
CA PHE A 248 -2.16 4.75 17.76
C PHE A 248 -1.78 3.74 16.67
N ALA A 249 -2.76 3.26 15.91
CA ALA A 249 -2.54 2.26 14.88
C ALA A 249 -1.90 2.90 13.65
N VAL A 250 -0.71 2.45 13.27
CA VAL A 250 0.03 2.90 12.10
C VAL A 250 -0.35 2.04 10.91
N THR A 251 -1.11 2.60 9.98
CA THR A 251 -1.74 1.87 8.87
C THR A 251 -1.00 1.98 7.55
N ASN A 252 -0.18 3.02 7.38
CA ASN A 252 0.66 3.18 6.19
C ASN A 252 2.03 3.72 6.61
N LEU A 253 3.06 3.26 5.88
CA LEU A 253 4.41 3.79 5.91
C LEU A 253 4.81 4.15 4.47
N LYS A 254 5.48 5.30 4.29
CA LYS A 254 6.08 5.71 3.01
C LYS A 254 7.46 6.33 3.26
N SER A 255 8.42 5.97 2.43
CA SER A 255 9.75 6.59 2.41
C SER A 255 9.69 7.83 1.53
N LEU A 256 10.28 8.93 1.99
CA LEU A 256 10.46 10.14 1.19
C LEU A 256 11.79 10.80 1.55
N GLY A 257 12.79 10.63 0.68
CA GLY A 257 14.16 11.06 0.97
C GLY A 257 14.66 10.42 2.27
N GLY A 258 15.09 11.24 3.23
CA GLY A 258 15.54 10.79 4.55
C GLY A 258 14.44 10.71 5.62
N ILE A 259 13.16 10.79 5.26
CA ILE A 259 12.04 10.82 6.21
C ILE A 259 11.12 9.62 5.98
N LEU A 260 10.67 9.02 7.09
CA LEU A 260 9.58 8.05 7.12
C LEU A 260 8.25 8.77 7.39
N VAL A 261 7.36 8.78 6.40
CA VAL A 261 6.00 9.29 6.54
C VAL A 261 5.10 8.17 7.02
N ILE A 262 4.36 8.43 8.09
CA ILE A 262 3.39 7.49 8.65
C ILE A 262 2.00 8.09 8.61
N THR A 263 0.99 7.25 8.40
CA THR A 263 -0.39 7.62 8.71
C THR A 263 -1.01 6.66 9.69
N SER A 264 -1.93 7.20 10.48
CA SER A 264 -2.57 6.48 11.55
C SER A 264 -4.07 6.53 11.46
N SER A 265 -4.72 5.66 12.23
CA SER A 265 -6.16 5.68 12.41
C SER A 265 -6.50 5.56 13.89
N GLU A 266 -7.59 6.20 14.32
CA GLU A 266 -8.20 6.02 15.65
C GLU A 266 -8.90 4.63 15.76
N ARG A 267 -8.30 3.58 15.18
CA ARG A 267 -8.85 2.23 15.23
C ARG A 267 -8.86 1.75 16.67
N LYS A 268 -10.05 1.34 17.13
CA LYS A 268 -10.20 0.65 18.42
C LYS A 268 -9.86 -0.83 18.24
N LEU A 269 -9.13 -1.40 19.20
CA LEU A 269 -8.97 -2.84 19.32
C LEU A 269 -10.35 -3.48 19.58
N LYS A 270 -10.59 -4.66 18.99
CA LYS A 270 -11.75 -5.47 19.39
C LYS A 270 -11.55 -5.99 20.81
N PRO A 271 -12.62 -6.34 21.56
CA PRO A 271 -12.49 -6.85 22.92
C PRO A 271 -11.56 -8.07 23.08
N SER A 272 -11.39 -8.86 22.02
CA SER A 272 -10.51 -10.04 21.99
C SER A 272 -9.04 -9.73 21.64
N MET A 273 -8.67 -8.46 21.44
CA MET A 273 -7.35 -8.03 20.98
C MET A 273 -6.65 -7.24 22.08
N THR A 274 -5.38 -7.56 22.36
CA THR A 274 -4.54 -6.84 23.32
C THR A 274 -3.22 -6.42 22.68
N ILE A 275 -2.68 -5.29 23.16
CA ILE A 275 -1.34 -4.78 22.83
C ILE A 275 -0.40 -4.88 24.05
N GLU A 276 -0.91 -5.37 25.17
CA GLU A 276 -0.13 -5.61 26.38
C GLU A 276 0.50 -7.00 26.29
N LYS A 277 1.82 -7.07 26.51
CA LYS A 277 2.60 -8.31 26.56
C LYS A 277 2.52 -8.93 27.95
#